data_AF-A0A1I0GAJ5-F1
#
_entry.id   AF-A0A1I0GAJ5-F1
#
_cell.length_a   1.000
_cell.length_b   1.000
_cell.length_c   1.000
_cell.angle_alpha   90.00
_cell.angle_beta   90.00
_cell.angle_gamma   90.00
#
_symmetry.space_group_name_H-M   'P 1'
#
loop_
_entity.id
_entity.type
_entity.pdbx_description
1 polymer ?
#
loop_
_entity_poly.entity_id
_entity_poly.type
_entity_poly.pdbx_seq_one_letter_code
_entity_poly.pdbx_strand_id
1 'polypeptide(L)'
;MWAAATVGSNNAAGYQLATGLPVMAVGGFNGTDPAPTLERFQRHVAEGKIRYFLGTGMGGFGGGRTGAGGSDDAARIAAWVQENFTAATVGGVTVFDLTRR
;
A
#
# COMPACT_ATOMS: atom_id res chain seq x y z
N MET A 1 -5.37 -11.03 -9.22
CA MET A 1 -5.84 -9.71 -8.72
C MET A 1 -5.60 -9.68 -7.23
N TRP A 2 -5.18 -8.53 -6.69
CA TRP A 2 -5.05 -8.28 -5.26
C TRP A 2 -6.27 -7.51 -4.78
N ALA A 3 -6.87 -7.98 -3.69
CA ALA A 3 -7.97 -7.27 -3.06
C ALA A 3 -7.50 -5.93 -2.49
N ALA A 4 -6.29 -5.92 -1.91
CA ALA A 4 -5.68 -4.72 -1.36
C ALA A 4 -4.16 -4.71 -1.55
N ALA A 5 -3.55 -3.56 -1.36
CA ALA A 5 -2.13 -3.37 -1.17
C ALA A 5 -1.86 -2.54 0.09
N THR A 6 -0.77 -2.82 0.79
CA THR A 6 -0.38 -2.06 1.99
C THR A 6 1.14 -2.07 2.16
N VAL A 7 1.67 -1.06 2.85
CA VAL A 7 3.10 -0.97 3.14
C VAL A 7 3.44 -1.95 4.26
N GLY A 8 4.50 -2.74 4.06
CA GLY A 8 4.97 -3.72 5.05
C GLY A 8 4.39 -5.13 4.83
N SER A 9 5.26 -6.13 4.74
CA SER A 9 4.86 -7.53 4.57
C SER A 9 4.05 -8.08 5.74
N ASN A 10 4.33 -7.63 6.97
CA ASN A 10 3.56 -8.05 8.16
C ASN A 10 2.12 -7.53 8.11
N ASN A 11 1.94 -6.27 7.68
CA ASN A 11 0.61 -5.69 7.52
C ASN A 11 -0.17 -6.43 6.44
N ALA A 12 0.46 -6.69 5.30
CA ALA A 12 -0.15 -7.46 4.21
C ALA A 12 -0.54 -8.88 4.66
N ALA A 13 0.33 -9.57 5.40
CA ALA A 13 0.05 -10.88 5.95
C ALA A 13 -1.15 -10.86 6.91
N GLY A 14 -1.22 -9.88 7.81
CA GLY A 14 -2.34 -9.72 8.74
C GLY A 14 -3.68 -9.58 8.02
N TYR A 15 -3.76 -8.70 7.01
CA TYR A 15 -4.97 -8.56 6.21
C TYR A 15 -5.29 -9.80 5.38
N GLN A 16 -4.28 -10.45 4.80
CA GLN A 16 -4.47 -11.67 4.01
C GLN A 16 -5.04 -12.81 4.87
N LEU A 17 -4.54 -12.99 6.09
CA LEU A 17 -5.06 -14.00 7.03
C LEU A 17 -6.48 -13.66 7.48
N ALA A 18 -6.76 -12.40 7.80
CA ALA A 18 -8.07 -11.97 8.28
C ALA A 18 -9.17 -12.04 7.20
N THR A 19 -8.81 -11.78 5.93
CA THR A 19 -9.78 -11.71 4.83
C THR A 19 -9.83 -12.98 3.98
N GLY A 20 -8.78 -13.81 4.01
CA GLY A 20 -8.60 -14.91 3.05
C GLY A 20 -8.35 -14.45 1.62
N LEU A 21 -8.14 -13.15 1.39
CA LEU A 21 -7.95 -12.55 0.07
C LEU A 21 -6.49 -12.14 -0.14
N PRO A 22 -5.98 -12.18 -1.39
CA PRO A 22 -4.61 -11.79 -1.69
C PRO A 22 -4.37 -10.31 -1.42
N VAL A 23 -3.34 -10.01 -0.63
CA VAL A 23 -2.91 -8.63 -0.30
C VAL A 23 -1.47 -8.43 -0.75
N MET A 24 -1.23 -7.38 -1.54
CA MET A 24 0.12 -7.04 -2.00
C MET A 24 0.89 -6.33 -0.88
N ALA A 25 2.05 -6.88 -0.52
CA ALA A 25 3.03 -6.18 0.28
C ALA A 25 3.78 -5.15 -0.59
N VAL A 26 3.90 -3.93 -0.08
CA VAL A 26 4.68 -2.84 -0.69
C VAL A 26 5.87 -2.53 0.22
N GLY A 27 7.08 -2.56 -0.34
CA GLY A 27 8.32 -2.19 0.36
C GLY A 27 8.88 -3.28 1.29
N GLY A 28 8.49 -4.54 1.17
CA GLY A 28 9.05 -5.61 2.00
C GLY A 28 8.70 -5.46 3.48
N PHE A 29 9.55 -5.96 4.38
CA PHE A 29 9.28 -5.93 5.82
C PHE A 29 9.31 -4.52 6.42
N ASN A 30 10.30 -3.71 6.03
CA ASN A 30 10.56 -2.37 6.58
C ASN A 30 10.04 -1.21 5.71
N GLY A 31 9.37 -1.50 4.58
CA GLY A 31 8.98 -0.46 3.62
C GLY A 31 10.13 0.02 2.72
N THR A 32 11.28 -0.67 2.70
CA THR A 32 12.52 -0.25 2.03
C THR A 32 12.94 -1.15 0.86
N ASP A 33 12.18 -2.20 0.54
CA ASP A 33 12.46 -3.01 -0.66
C ASP A 33 11.96 -2.30 -1.92
N PRO A 34 12.66 -2.41 -3.07
CA PRO A 34 12.21 -1.84 -4.36
C PRO A 34 11.08 -2.68 -5.00
N ALA A 35 10.06 -3.06 -4.22
CA ALA A 35 9.04 -4.01 -4.62
C ALA A 35 7.63 -3.62 -4.15
N PRO A 36 6.70 -3.28 -5.07
CA PRO A 36 6.95 -2.87 -6.46
C PRO A 36 7.55 -1.45 -6.53
N THR A 37 8.14 -1.11 -7.69
CA THR A 37 8.42 0.28 -8.05
C THR A 37 7.13 1.08 -8.23
N LEU A 38 7.16 2.42 -8.09
CA LEU A 38 5.98 3.27 -8.35
C LEU A 38 5.34 3.01 -9.72
N GLU A 39 6.13 2.96 -10.80
CA GLU A 39 5.61 2.78 -12.17
C GLU A 39 4.84 1.45 -12.31
N ARG A 40 5.42 0.36 -11.79
CA ARG A 40 4.77 -0.95 -11.76
C ARG A 40 3.49 -0.94 -10.93
N PHE A 41 3.47 -0.23 -9.81
CA PHE A 41 2.26 -0.09 -9.00
C PHE A 41 1.15 0.65 -9.76
N GLN A 42 1.48 1.79 -10.38
CA GLN A 42 0.54 2.56 -11.21
C GLN A 42 -0.01 1.73 -12.36
N ARG A 43 0.83 0.94 -13.03
CA ARG A 43 0.38 0.00 -14.07
C ARG A 43 -0.61 -1.02 -13.52
N HIS A 44 -0.31 -1.64 -12.37
CA HIS A 44 -1.24 -2.60 -11.76
C HIS A 44 -2.59 -1.96 -11.39
N VAL A 45 -2.59 -0.70 -10.95
CA VAL A 45 -3.83 0.05 -10.69
C VAL A 45 -4.59 0.31 -11.97
N ALA A 46 -3.91 0.79 -13.02
CA ALA A 46 -4.53 1.05 -14.33
C ALA A 46 -5.11 -0.22 -14.97
N GLU A 47 -4.45 -1.37 -14.76
CA GLU A 47 -4.93 -2.68 -15.22
C GLU A 47 -6.01 -3.29 -14.30
N GLY A 48 -6.45 -2.59 -13.26
CA GLY A 48 -7.45 -3.08 -12.31
C GLY A 48 -6.98 -4.28 -11.49
N LYS A 49 -5.67 -4.50 -11.36
CA LYS A 49 -5.10 -5.63 -10.61
C LYS A 49 -5.11 -5.40 -9.11
N ILE A 50 -5.26 -4.17 -8.63
CA ILE A 50 -5.30 -3.80 -7.21
C ILE A 50 -6.55 -2.97 -6.98
N ARG A 51 -7.39 -3.36 -6.02
CA ARG A 51 -8.64 -2.65 -5.73
C ARG A 51 -8.51 -1.61 -4.63
N TYR A 52 -7.89 -1.95 -3.50
CA TYR A 52 -7.75 -1.04 -2.37
C TYR A 52 -6.29 -0.78 -2.02
N PHE A 53 -6.00 0.40 -1.48
CA PHE A 53 -4.75 0.67 -0.77
C PHE A 53 -5.06 0.98 0.70
N LEU A 54 -4.40 0.28 1.62
CA LEU A 54 -4.67 0.34 3.05
C LEU A 54 -3.52 1.06 3.77
N GLY A 55 -3.86 2.09 4.51
CA GLY A 55 -2.97 2.77 5.44
C GLY A 55 -2.63 1.92 6.65
N THR A 56 -1.45 2.17 7.19
CA THR A 56 -1.08 1.74 8.54
C THR A 56 -1.68 2.74 9.54
N GLY A 57 -2.27 2.27 10.63
CA GLY A 57 -3.12 3.06 11.55
C GLY A 57 -2.52 4.34 12.14
N MET A 58 -3.39 5.12 12.81
CA MET A 58 -3.18 6.39 13.54
C MET A 58 -1.85 7.14 13.29
N GLY A 59 -1.68 7.66 12.08
CA GLY A 59 -0.50 8.49 11.74
C GLY A 59 -0.05 8.48 10.28
N GLY A 60 -0.70 7.71 9.41
CA GLY A 60 -0.43 7.70 7.98
C GLY A 60 0.60 6.64 7.58
N PHE A 61 0.87 6.58 6.28
CA PHE A 61 1.73 5.61 5.58
C PHE A 61 3.22 5.64 5.99
N GLY A 62 3.55 6.22 7.14
CA GLY A 62 4.89 6.43 7.67
C GLY A 62 5.54 5.20 8.29
N GLY A 63 5.26 4.00 7.78
CA GLY A 63 5.95 2.76 8.17
C GLY A 63 7.39 2.66 7.66
N GLY A 64 7.87 3.64 6.89
CA GLY A 64 9.22 3.66 6.32
C GLY A 64 9.83 5.06 6.40
N ARG A 65 10.32 5.47 7.58
CA ARG A 65 11.35 6.52 7.65
C ARG A 65 12.71 5.83 7.67
N THR A 66 13.27 5.76 6.47
CA THR A 66 14.68 5.67 6.09
C THR A 66 15.70 5.72 7.24
N GLY A 67 16.05 4.53 7.75
CA GLY A 67 17.46 4.27 8.07
C GLY A 67 18.27 4.36 6.77
N ALA A 68 19.51 4.84 6.84
CA ALA A 68 20.38 4.99 5.67
C ALA A 68 20.64 3.63 4.99
N GLY A 69 19.85 3.30 3.96
CA GLY A 69 19.98 2.08 3.16
C GLY A 69 18.62 1.48 2.79
N GLY A 70 18.21 1.59 1.53
CA GLY A 70 16.97 1.01 0.98
C GLY A 70 16.29 1.86 -0.09
N SER A 71 15.30 1.29 -0.79
CA SER A 71 14.42 2.01 -1.74
C SER A 71 13.39 2.87 -1.02
N ASP A 72 12.98 3.97 -1.67
CA ASP A 72 11.89 4.86 -1.24
C ASP A 72 10.56 4.59 -2.00
N ASP A 73 10.49 3.55 -2.83
CA ASP A 73 9.34 3.24 -3.69
C ASP A 73 8.02 3.15 -2.91
N ALA A 74 8.03 2.55 -1.72
CA ALA A 74 6.82 2.43 -0.89
C ALA A 74 6.28 3.80 -0.45
N ALA A 75 7.18 4.73 -0.09
CA ALA A 75 6.81 6.08 0.28
C ALA A 75 6.26 6.85 -0.93
N ARG A 76 6.89 6.71 -2.10
CA ARG A 76 6.44 7.32 -3.35
C ARG A 76 5.07 6.78 -3.79
N ILE A 77 4.83 5.48 -3.64
CA ILE A 77 3.52 4.85 -3.89
C ILE A 77 2.46 5.43 -2.96
N ALA A 78 2.75 5.49 -1.66
CA ALA A 78 1.80 6.02 -0.68
C ALA A 78 1.47 7.50 -0.92
N ALA A 79 2.46 8.33 -1.29
CA ALA A 79 2.24 9.72 -1.66
C ALA A 79 1.36 9.83 -2.91
N TRP A 80 1.71 9.09 -3.97
CA TRP A 80 0.93 9.07 -5.19
C TRP A 80 -0.52 8.64 -4.95
N VAL A 81 -0.77 7.62 -4.11
CA VAL A 81 -2.13 7.20 -3.78
C VAL A 81 -2.90 8.33 -3.07
N GLN A 82 -2.28 8.99 -2.09
CA GLN A 82 -2.91 10.10 -1.36
C GLN A 82 -3.24 11.30 -2.26
N GLU A 83 -2.40 11.56 -3.26
CA GLU A 83 -2.61 12.67 -4.20
C GLU A 83 -3.69 12.37 -5.26
N ASN A 84 -3.92 11.10 -5.58
CA ASN A 84 -4.74 10.70 -6.74
C ASN A 84 -6.08 10.04 -6.38
N PHE A 85 -6.30 9.68 -5.12
CA PHE A 85 -7.48 8.96 -4.68
C PHE A 85 -8.04 9.53 -3.37
N THR A 86 -9.35 9.40 -3.20
CA THR A 86 -10.04 9.88 -2.00
C THR A 86 -9.87 8.89 -0.84
N ALA A 87 -9.45 9.41 0.32
CA ALA A 87 -9.35 8.63 1.55
C ALA A 87 -10.72 8.39 2.19
N ALA A 88 -10.94 7.18 2.69
CA ALA A 88 -12.04 6.82 3.57
C ALA A 88 -11.48 6.19 4.86
N THR A 89 -12.25 6.24 5.95
CA THR A 89 -11.89 5.54 7.19
C THR A 89 -12.87 4.42 7.45
N VAL A 90 -12.36 3.19 7.58
CA VAL A 90 -13.16 1.99 7.85
C VAL A 90 -12.54 1.28 9.04
N GLY A 91 -13.30 1.16 10.15
CA GLY A 91 -12.80 0.48 11.35
C GLY A 91 -11.50 1.05 11.92
N GLY A 92 -11.25 2.35 11.76
CA GLY A 92 -10.01 3.02 12.20
C GLY A 92 -8.83 2.91 11.23
N VAL A 93 -9.01 2.27 10.07
CA VAL A 93 -8.01 2.14 9.00
C VAL A 93 -8.33 3.12 7.88
N THR A 94 -7.31 3.84 7.39
CA THR A 94 -7.43 4.65 6.18
C THR A 94 -7.42 3.75 4.95
N VAL A 95 -8.41 3.88 4.07
CA VAL A 95 -8.61 3.07 2.88
C VAL A 95 -8.77 3.98 1.66
N PHE A 96 -8.10 3.64 0.57
CA PHE A 96 -8.26 4.29 -0.73
C PHE A 96 -8.83 3.28 -1.72
N ASP A 97 -9.92 3.62 -2.40
CA ASP A 97 -10.46 2.83 -3.51
C ASP A 97 -9.73 3.22 -4.81
N LEU A 98 -8.85 2.33 -5.28
CA LEU A 98 -8.00 2.59 -6.45
C LEU A 98 -8.78 2.52 -7.78
N THR A 99 -10.08 2.24 -7.72
CA THR A 99 -10.99 2.30 -8.88
C THR A 99 -11.77 3.62 -8.96
N ARG A 100 -11.65 4.49 -7.96
CA ARG A 100 -12.39 5.75 -7.85
C ARG A 100 -11.43 6.90 -7.52
N ARG A 101 -11.15 7.73 -8.53
CA ARG A 101 -10.36 8.96 -8.35
C ARG A 101 -11.19 10.01 -7.64
#